data_AF-A0A0X3TU84-F1
#
_entry.id   AF-A0A0X3TU84-F1
#
_cell.length_a   1.000
_cell.length_b   1.000
_cell.length_c   1.000
_cell.angle_alpha   90.00
_cell.angle_beta   90.00
_cell.angle_gamma   90.00
#
_symmetry.space_group_name_H-M   'P 1'
#
loop_
_entity.id
_entity.type
_entity.pdbx_description
1 polymer ?
#
loop_
_entity_poly.entity_id
_entity_poly.type
_entity_poly.pdbx_seq_one_letter_code
_entity_poly.pdbx_strand_id
1 'polypeptide(L)'
;MSDQTKPKRRWVTILLFVSLALNLLVVGVALGTAYRFKGDSHGKAPPGFGPALYRALPNEERKALRGELYERHIQGAKMRSQGFTALQTALRAEPFDPVPVNTLLDQQAQAMAELQTALQEEWLERITAMTGTERKAYADRLQQVIKRKTHRRKPSE
;
A
#
# COMPACT_ATOMS: atom_id res chain seq x y z
N MET A 1 -51.12 -36.91 -7.58
CA MET A 1 -49.80 -36.93 -6.94
C MET A 1 -48.79 -36.26 -7.87
N SER A 2 -48.31 -35.08 -7.52
CA SER A 2 -47.29 -34.35 -8.27
C SER A 2 -45.94 -34.55 -7.58
N ASP A 3 -45.07 -35.36 -8.18
CA ASP A 3 -43.69 -35.52 -7.72
C ASP A 3 -42.79 -34.70 -8.64
N GLN A 4 -42.08 -33.73 -8.06
CA GLN A 4 -41.21 -32.80 -8.76
C GLN A 4 -39.81 -32.83 -8.15
N THR A 5 -38.84 -32.71 -9.07
CA THR A 5 -37.50 -32.13 -8.93
C THR A 5 -36.35 -32.96 -8.33
N LYS A 6 -35.37 -33.27 -9.19
CA LYS A 6 -33.94 -33.21 -8.81
C LYS A 6 -33.05 -32.79 -10.00
N PRO A 7 -32.49 -31.56 -10.00
CA PRO A 7 -31.23 -31.30 -10.70
C PRO A 7 -30.15 -30.83 -9.71
N LYS A 8 -29.79 -31.66 -8.73
CA LYS A 8 -28.78 -31.32 -7.70
C LYS A 8 -27.34 -31.21 -8.22
N ARG A 9 -27.02 -31.77 -9.40
CA ARG A 9 -25.61 -31.90 -9.87
C ARG A 9 -25.11 -30.69 -10.67
N ARG A 10 -25.97 -29.99 -11.41
CA ARG A 10 -25.56 -28.87 -12.29
C ARG A 10 -25.24 -27.59 -11.53
N TRP A 11 -25.99 -27.29 -10.46
CA TRP A 11 -25.76 -26.11 -9.62
C TRP A 11 -24.45 -26.17 -8.84
N VAL A 12 -24.05 -27.37 -8.39
CA VAL A 12 -22.76 -27.58 -7.71
C VAL A 12 -21.60 -27.31 -8.67
N THR A 13 -21.67 -27.79 -9.92
CA THR A 13 -20.66 -27.51 -10.93
C THR A 13 -20.55 -26.01 -11.24
N ILE A 14 -21.68 -25.31 -11.36
CA ILE A 14 -21.70 -23.85 -11.58
C ILE A 14 -21.05 -23.10 -10.41
N LEU A 15 -21.38 -23.46 -9.17
CA LEU A 15 -20.77 -22.86 -7.99
C LEU A 15 -19.26 -23.09 -7.93
N LEU A 16 -18.79 -24.27 -8.33
CA LEU A 16 -17.35 -24.55 -8.42
C LEU A 16 -16.65 -23.71 -9.48
N PHE A 17 -17.25 -23.53 -10.67
CA PHE A 17 -16.68 -22.66 -11.70
C PHE A 17 -16.68 -21.19 -11.29
N VAL A 18 -17.73 -20.72 -10.63
CA VAL A 18 -17.80 -19.34 -10.12
C VAL A 18 -16.75 -19.11 -9.03
N SER A 19 -16.60 -20.06 -8.09
CA SER A 19 -15.56 -20.01 -7.06
C SER A 19 -14.15 -20.00 -7.67
N LEU A 20 -13.91 -20.85 -8.67
CA LEU A 20 -12.62 -20.91 -9.37
C LEU A 20 -12.33 -19.62 -10.14
N ALA A 21 -13.32 -19.06 -10.84
CA ALA A 21 -13.19 -17.80 -11.57
C ALA A 21 -12.92 -16.63 -10.62
N LEU A 22 -13.57 -16.59 -9.46
CA LEU A 22 -13.35 -15.56 -8.44
C LEU A 22 -11.94 -15.65 -7.85
N ASN A 23 -11.45 -16.87 -7.58
CA ASN A 23 -10.06 -17.08 -7.15
C ASN A 23 -9.05 -16.63 -8.22
N LEU A 24 -9.28 -16.97 -9.49
CA LEU A 24 -8.43 -16.52 -10.60
C LEU A 24 -8.49 -15.00 -10.83
N LEU A 25 -9.63 -14.36 -10.58
CA LEU A 25 -9.79 -12.91 -10.62
C LEU A 25 -8.93 -12.24 -9.55
N VAL A 26 -8.96 -12.75 -8.31
CA VAL A 26 -8.15 -12.22 -7.21
C VAL A 26 -6.67 -12.38 -7.51
N VAL A 27 -6.25 -13.55 -8.02
CA VAL A 27 -4.86 -13.79 -8.45
C VAL A 27 -4.47 -12.88 -9.62
N GLY A 28 -5.36 -12.69 -10.60
CA GLY A 28 -5.15 -11.79 -11.74
C GLY A 28 -5.03 -10.33 -11.33
N VAL A 29 -5.80 -9.86 -10.35
CA VAL A 29 -5.69 -8.51 -9.78
C VAL A 29 -4.40 -8.39 -8.97
N ALA A 30 -4.02 -9.39 -8.18
CA ALA A 30 -2.76 -9.39 -7.43
C ALA A 30 -1.53 -9.38 -8.37
N LEU A 31 -1.54 -10.20 -9.42
CA LEU A 31 -0.47 -10.22 -10.42
C LEU A 31 -0.47 -8.96 -11.29
N GLY A 32 -1.65 -8.48 -11.71
CA GLY A 32 -1.79 -7.28 -12.52
C GLY A 32 -1.38 -6.00 -11.78
N THR A 33 -1.71 -5.92 -10.48
CA THR A 33 -1.18 -4.87 -9.62
C THR A 33 0.33 -5.01 -9.50
N ALA A 34 0.87 -6.18 -9.13
CA ALA A 34 2.32 -6.40 -9.02
C ALA A 34 3.09 -6.05 -10.32
N TYR A 35 2.53 -6.38 -11.49
CA TYR A 35 3.12 -6.04 -12.79
C TYR A 35 3.04 -4.54 -13.09
N ARG A 36 1.92 -3.87 -12.73
CA ARG A 36 1.78 -2.40 -12.75
C ARG A 36 2.73 -1.71 -11.76
N PHE A 37 3.15 -2.39 -10.70
CA PHE A 37 4.18 -1.90 -9.78
C PHE A 37 5.61 -1.96 -10.38
N LYS A 38 5.87 -2.82 -11.37
CA LYS A 38 7.19 -3.01 -12.03
C LYS A 38 7.48 -1.99 -13.14
N GLY A 39 6.46 -1.40 -13.76
CA GLY A 39 6.61 -0.52 -14.93
C GLY A 39 6.89 0.96 -14.67
N ASP A 40 6.90 1.42 -13.41
CA ASP A 40 7.06 2.85 -13.09
C ASP A 40 7.86 3.02 -11.80
N SER A 41 9.18 2.88 -11.90
CA SER A 41 10.14 2.99 -10.79
C SER A 41 10.49 4.44 -10.45
N HIS A 42 9.58 5.38 -10.76
CA HIS A 42 9.65 6.73 -10.19
C HIS A 42 9.33 6.64 -8.70
N GLY A 43 10.38 6.71 -7.88
CA GLY A 43 10.38 6.72 -6.41
C GLY A 43 9.01 6.90 -5.77
N LYS A 44 8.38 5.77 -5.43
CA LYS A 44 7.14 5.77 -4.68
C LYS A 44 7.45 6.40 -3.32
N ALA A 45 6.70 7.44 -3.00
CA ALA A 45 6.79 8.06 -1.69
C ALA A 45 6.47 6.99 -0.64
N PRO A 46 7.07 7.07 0.55
CA PRO A 46 6.76 6.15 1.63
C PRO A 46 5.25 6.17 1.94
N PRO A 47 4.65 5.02 2.27
CA PRO A 47 3.26 4.98 2.69
C PRO A 47 3.04 5.90 3.91
N GLY A 48 1.93 6.63 3.95
CA GLY A 48 1.62 7.60 5.02
C GLY A 48 2.29 8.98 4.87
N PHE A 49 3.41 9.08 4.16
CA PHE A 49 4.06 10.38 3.91
C PHE A 49 3.52 11.03 2.64
N GLY A 50 3.09 12.29 2.76
CA GLY A 50 2.49 13.04 1.66
C GLY A 50 3.35 12.97 0.39
N PRO A 51 2.89 12.32 -0.71
CA PRO A 51 3.74 12.07 -1.87
C PRO A 51 4.27 13.36 -2.51
N ALA A 52 3.61 14.49 -2.26
CA ALA A 52 4.03 15.81 -2.69
C ALA A 52 5.22 16.33 -1.87
N LEU A 53 5.21 16.14 -0.54
CA LEU A 53 6.29 16.56 0.36
C LEU A 53 7.61 15.86 0.01
N TYR A 54 7.54 14.55 -0.24
CA TYR A 54 8.70 13.76 -0.67
C TYR A 54 9.23 14.18 -2.04
N ARG A 55 8.33 14.37 -3.02
CA ARG A 55 8.74 14.69 -4.40
C ARG A 55 9.27 16.11 -4.57
N ALA A 56 8.90 17.02 -3.66
CA ALA A 56 9.38 18.39 -3.66
C ALA A 56 10.83 18.53 -3.14
N LEU A 57 11.33 17.51 -2.42
CA LEU A 57 12.70 17.49 -1.92
C LEU A 57 13.72 17.43 -3.07
N PRO A 58 14.90 18.04 -2.90
CA PRO A 58 16.04 17.87 -3.81
C PRO A 58 16.37 16.40 -4.06
N ASN A 59 17.00 16.10 -5.20
CA ASN A 59 17.35 14.72 -5.56
C ASN A 59 18.27 14.04 -4.53
N GLU A 60 19.26 14.78 -4.01
CA GLU A 60 20.19 14.29 -3.02
C GLU A 60 19.49 13.95 -1.69
N GLU A 61 18.61 14.84 -1.23
CA GLU A 61 17.78 14.63 -0.05
C GLU A 61 16.86 13.40 -0.19
N ARG A 62 16.22 13.24 -1.37
CA ARG A 62 15.41 12.04 -1.66
C ARG A 62 16.24 10.77 -1.66
N LYS A 63 17.49 10.81 -2.12
CA LYS A 63 18.39 9.65 -2.11
C LYS A 63 18.82 9.29 -0.69
N ALA A 64 19.13 10.28 0.14
CA ALA A 64 19.43 10.09 1.56
C ALA A 64 18.24 9.48 2.31
N LEU A 65 17.03 10.06 2.19
CA LEU A 65 15.80 9.48 2.78
C LEU A 65 15.58 8.05 2.31
N ARG A 66 15.76 7.79 1.00
CA ARG A 66 15.58 6.44 0.47
C ARG A 66 16.56 5.44 1.08
N GLY A 67 17.80 5.85 1.35
CA GLY A 67 18.80 5.02 2.02
C GLY A 67 18.39 4.68 3.45
N GLU A 68 18.01 5.69 4.23
CA GLU A 68 17.51 5.54 5.62
C GLU A 68 16.26 4.66 5.68
N LEU A 69 15.38 4.78 4.69
CA LEU A 69 14.15 4.00 4.59
C LEU A 69 14.35 2.59 4.02
N TYR A 70 15.49 2.30 3.39
CA TYR A 70 15.73 1.00 2.78
C TYR A 70 15.79 -0.11 3.83
N GLU A 71 16.49 0.13 4.94
CA GLU A 71 16.55 -0.80 6.06
C GLU A 71 15.18 -1.02 6.71
N ARG A 72 14.45 0.08 6.95
CA ARG A 72 13.06 0.04 7.46
C ARG A 72 12.12 -0.70 6.49
N HIS A 73 12.33 -0.55 5.19
CA HIS A 73 11.57 -1.26 4.17
C HIS A 73 11.86 -2.77 4.19
N ILE A 74 13.13 -3.20 4.32
CA ILE A 74 13.48 -4.63 4.38
C ILE A 74 12.81 -5.27 5.60
N GLN A 75 12.95 -4.64 6.77
CA GLN A 75 12.33 -5.13 8.01
C GLN A 75 10.80 -5.16 7.88
N GLY A 76 10.19 -4.10 7.36
CA GLY A 76 8.75 -4.05 7.12
C GLY A 76 8.26 -5.06 6.07
N ALA A 77 9.08 -5.43 5.08
CA ALA A 77 8.73 -6.48 4.12
C ALA A 77 8.68 -7.87 4.77
N LYS A 78 9.63 -8.16 5.67
CA LYS A 78 9.67 -9.40 6.45
C LYS A 78 8.51 -9.47 7.45
N MET A 79 8.21 -8.38 8.16
CA MET A 79 7.05 -8.31 9.05
C MET A 79 5.72 -8.50 8.28
N ARG A 80 5.58 -7.90 7.10
CA ARG A 80 4.38 -8.09 6.26
C ARG A 80 4.21 -9.54 5.83
N SER A 81 5.27 -10.23 5.39
CA SER A 81 5.13 -11.64 4.97
C SER A 81 4.76 -12.56 6.13
N GLN A 82 5.30 -12.32 7.32
CA GLN A 82 4.94 -13.04 8.55
C GLN A 82 3.49 -12.73 8.96
N GLY A 83 3.09 -11.46 8.92
CA GLY A 83 1.72 -11.02 9.21
C GLY A 83 0.67 -11.64 8.27
N PHE A 84 0.97 -11.76 6.97
CA PHE A 84 0.05 -12.42 6.03
C PHE A 84 -0.14 -13.91 6.34
N THR A 85 0.92 -14.61 6.74
CA THR A 85 0.81 -16.02 7.15
C THR A 85 -0.04 -16.15 8.41
N ALA A 86 0.20 -15.31 9.41
CA ALA A 86 -0.57 -15.31 10.66
C ALA A 86 -2.04 -14.96 10.45
N LEU A 87 -2.33 -13.94 9.62
CA LEU A 87 -3.67 -13.54 9.25
C LEU A 87 -4.41 -14.67 8.52
N GLN A 88 -3.74 -15.34 7.59
CA GLN A 88 -4.30 -16.46 6.86
C GLN A 88 -4.68 -17.62 7.80
N THR A 89 -3.84 -17.93 8.79
CA THR A 89 -4.13 -18.96 9.80
C THR A 89 -5.33 -18.55 10.66
N ALA A 90 -5.37 -17.32 11.16
CA ALA A 90 -6.47 -16.81 11.98
C ALA A 90 -7.81 -16.83 11.24
N LEU A 91 -7.82 -16.46 9.95
CA LEU A 91 -9.02 -16.48 9.11
C LEU A 91 -9.53 -17.89 8.78
N ARG A 92 -8.70 -18.92 8.93
CA ARG A 92 -9.07 -20.33 8.68
C ARG A 92 -9.39 -21.11 9.95
N ALA A 93 -9.33 -20.47 11.11
CA ALA A 93 -9.66 -21.12 12.38
C ALA A 93 -11.15 -21.45 12.44
N GLU A 94 -11.48 -22.64 12.92
CA GLU A 94 -12.85 -23.07 13.22
C GLU A 94 -12.94 -23.51 14.70
N PRO A 95 -13.70 -22.80 15.55
CA PRO A 95 -14.49 -21.60 15.23
C PRO A 95 -13.63 -20.37 14.94
N PHE A 96 -14.18 -19.42 14.18
CA PHE A 96 -13.52 -18.14 13.91
C PHE A 96 -13.38 -17.31 15.19
N ASP A 97 -12.18 -16.79 15.44
CA ASP A 97 -11.88 -15.85 16.53
C ASP A 97 -11.40 -14.51 15.94
N PRO A 98 -12.11 -13.39 16.17
CA PRO A 98 -11.69 -12.08 15.68
C PRO A 98 -10.51 -11.47 16.44
N VAL A 99 -10.18 -11.95 17.65
CA VAL A 99 -9.16 -11.31 18.52
C VAL A 99 -7.76 -11.34 17.89
N PRO A 100 -7.26 -12.46 17.35
CA PRO A 100 -5.94 -12.51 16.70
C PRO A 100 -5.88 -11.64 15.44
N VAL A 101 -6.98 -11.56 14.69
CA VAL A 101 -7.06 -10.71 13.49
C VAL A 101 -6.97 -9.23 13.87
N ASN A 102 -7.72 -8.79 14.87
CA ASN A 102 -7.67 -7.41 15.32
C ASN A 102 -6.28 -7.03 15.84
N THR A 103 -5.65 -7.91 16.62
CA THR A 103 -4.30 -7.72 17.13
C THR A 103 -3.27 -7.53 16.00
N LEU A 104 -3.37 -8.33 14.93
CA LEU A 104 -2.48 -8.19 13.76
C LEU A 104 -2.69 -6.85 13.02
N LEU A 105 -3.94 -6.41 12.89
CA LEU A 105 -4.26 -5.11 12.27
C LEU A 105 -3.74 -3.94 13.11
N ASP A 106 -3.89 -4.00 14.42
CA ASP A 106 -3.40 -2.98 15.35
C ASP A 106 -1.87 -2.88 15.31
N GLN A 107 -1.18 -4.02 15.32
CA GLN A 107 0.28 -4.06 15.17
C GLN A 107 0.74 -3.44 13.84
N GLN A 108 0.03 -3.74 12.74
CA GLN A 108 0.33 -3.15 11.45
C GLN A 108 0.09 -1.63 11.45
N ALA A 109 -1.00 -1.16 12.07
CA ALA A 109 -1.32 0.25 12.17
C ALA A 109 -0.25 1.01 12.99
N GLN A 110 0.18 0.44 14.13
CA GLN A 110 1.24 1.00 14.97
C GLN A 110 2.57 1.11 14.22
N ALA A 111 3.00 0.04 13.54
CA ALA A 111 4.23 0.05 12.77
C ALA A 111 4.22 1.11 11.64
N MET A 112 3.05 1.33 11.01
CA MET A 112 2.91 2.40 10.01
C MET A 112 2.93 3.80 10.64
N ALA A 113 2.31 3.97 11.82
CA ALA A 113 2.32 5.24 12.55
C ALA A 113 3.74 5.61 12.99
N GLU A 114 4.51 4.67 13.53
CA GLU A 114 5.91 4.88 13.92
C GLU A 114 6.78 5.27 12.72
N LEU A 115 6.62 4.58 11.59
CA LEU A 115 7.33 4.92 10.36
C LEU A 115 6.97 6.33 9.87
N GLN A 116 5.69 6.68 9.94
CA GLN A 116 5.23 8.01 9.54
C GLN A 116 5.80 9.11 10.45
N THR A 117 5.84 8.89 11.76
CA THR A 117 6.41 9.84 12.73
C THR A 117 7.91 10.05 12.45
N ALA A 118 8.68 8.97 12.32
CA ALA A 118 10.12 9.07 12.02
C ALA A 118 10.39 9.83 10.72
N LEU A 119 9.59 9.58 9.68
CA LEU A 119 9.67 10.31 8.40
C LEU A 119 9.37 11.80 8.53
N GLN A 120 8.41 12.18 9.37
CA GLN A 120 8.06 13.57 9.60
C GLN A 120 9.17 14.30 10.37
N GLU A 121 9.76 13.65 11.37
CA GLU A 121 10.90 14.16 12.13
C GLU A 121 12.12 14.37 11.23
N GLU A 122 12.55 13.34 10.49
CA GLU A 122 13.67 13.43 9.54
C GLU A 122 13.43 14.52 8.47
N TRP A 123 12.19 14.62 7.96
CA TRP A 123 11.84 15.67 7.02
C TRP A 123 11.97 17.07 7.65
N LEU A 124 11.48 17.25 8.87
CA LEU A 124 11.50 18.53 9.57
C LEU A 124 12.93 18.98 9.88
N GLU A 125 13.81 18.05 10.28
CA GLU A 125 15.23 18.31 10.50
C GLU A 125 15.90 18.86 9.24
N ARG A 126 15.62 18.24 8.08
CA ARG A 126 16.15 18.70 6.78
C ARG A 126 15.66 20.10 6.42
N ILE A 127 14.37 20.39 6.61
CA ILE A 127 13.82 21.72 6.37
C ILE A 127 14.44 22.76 7.32
N THR A 128 14.76 22.36 8.55
CA THR A 128 15.40 23.22 9.55
C THR A 128 16.85 23.53 9.17
N ALA A 129 17.58 22.55 8.64
CA ALA A 129 18.95 22.71 8.16
C ALA A 129 19.08 23.55 6.88
N MET A 130 18.01 23.66 6.07
CA MET A 130 17.98 24.49 4.88
C MET A 130 18.10 25.99 5.20
N THR A 131 18.80 26.71 4.34
CA THR A 131 18.81 28.17 4.30
C THR A 131 17.43 28.74 3.91
N GLY A 132 17.20 30.03 4.17
CA GLY A 132 15.94 30.69 3.80
C GLY A 132 15.65 30.66 2.30
N THR A 133 16.67 30.70 1.45
CA THR A 133 16.55 30.58 -0.01
C THR A 133 16.20 29.16 -0.43
N GLU A 134 16.81 28.14 0.17
CA GLU A 134 16.51 26.73 -0.09
C GLU A 134 15.09 26.35 0.31
N ARG A 135 14.60 26.85 1.46
CA ARG A 135 13.21 26.65 1.88
C ARG A 135 12.20 27.28 0.92
N LYS A 136 12.48 28.47 0.38
CA LYS A 136 11.63 29.10 -0.65
C LYS A 136 11.59 28.25 -1.92
N ALA A 137 12.76 27.82 -2.42
CA ALA A 137 12.83 26.94 -3.59
C ALA A 137 12.12 25.60 -3.36
N TYR A 138 12.15 25.06 -2.14
CA TYR A 138 11.39 23.87 -1.76
C TYR A 138 9.88 24.11 -1.84
N ALA A 139 9.38 25.23 -1.30
CA ALA A 139 7.97 25.61 -1.38
C ALA A 139 7.48 25.75 -2.84
N ASP A 140 8.30 26.36 -3.71
CA ASP A 140 7.99 26.50 -5.14
C ASP A 140 7.88 25.11 -5.82
N ARG A 141 8.83 24.21 -5.55
CA ARG A 141 8.76 22.82 -6.04
C ARG A 141 7.53 22.10 -5.53
N LEU A 142 7.17 22.29 -4.26
CA LEU A 142 5.96 21.69 -3.67
C LEU A 142 4.70 22.14 -4.40
N GLN A 143 4.57 23.44 -4.69
CA GLN A 143 3.45 23.99 -5.45
C GLN A 143 3.39 23.39 -6.86
N GLN A 144 4.52 23.23 -7.55
CA GLN A 144 4.59 22.60 -8.87
C GLN A 144 4.12 21.14 -8.84
N VAL A 145 4.54 20.37 -7.83
CA VAL A 145 4.14 18.97 -7.68
C VAL A 145 2.63 18.83 -7.44
N ILE A 146 2.05 19.71 -6.63
CA ILE A 146 0.60 19.76 -6.38
C ILE A 146 -0.16 20.08 -7.67
N LYS A 147 0.26 21.13 -8.41
CA LYS A 147 -0.35 21.51 -9.70
C LYS A 147 -0.29 20.40 -10.76
N ARG A 148 0.82 19.67 -10.84
CA ARG A 148 0.95 18.53 -11.78
C ARG A 148 -0.03 17.40 -11.44
N LYS A 149 -0.26 17.13 -10.15
CA LYS A 149 -1.22 16.11 -9.70
C LYS A 149 -2.66 16.48 -10.05
N THR A 150 -3.04 17.75 -9.92
CA THR A 150 -4.40 18.21 -10.27
C THR A 150 -4.63 18.17 -11.77
N HIS A 151 -3.63 18.53 -12.59
CA HIS A 151 -3.75 18.49 -14.05
C HIS A 151 -3.90 17.07 -14.60
N ARG A 152 -3.18 16.09 -14.04
CA ARG A 152 -3.30 14.66 -14.43
C ARG A 152 -4.66 14.04 -14.05
N ARG A 153 -5.42 14.69 -13.17
CA ARG A 153 -6.72 14.20 -12.68
C ARG A 153 -7.92 14.68 -13.50
N LYS A 154 -7.76 15.71 -14.35
CA LYS A 154 -8.79 16.08 -15.31
C LYS A 154 -8.72 15.12 -16.49
N PRO A 155 -9.77 14.32 -16.78
CA PRO A 155 -9.89 13.72 -18.09
C PRO A 155 -9.99 14.87 -19.09
N SER A 156 -9.23 14.79 -20.17
CA SER A 156 -9.56 15.57 -21.37
C SER A 156 -10.96 15.16 -21.80
N GLU A 157 -11.90 16.10 -21.75
CA GLU A 157 -13.24 15.99 -22.35
C GLU A 157 -13.14 15.74 -23.85
#